data_AF-A0AAV6D4D9-F1
#
_entry.id   AF-A0AAV6D4D9-F1
#
_cell.length_a   1.000
_cell.length_b   1.000
_cell.length_c   1.000
_cell.angle_alpha   90.00
_cell.angle_beta   90.00
_cell.angle_gamma   90.00
#
_symmetry.space_group_name_H-M   'P 1'
#
loop_
_entity.id
_entity.type
_entity.pdbx_description
1 polymer ?
#
loop_
_entity_poly.entity_id
_entity_poly.type
_entity_poly.pdbx_seq_one_letter_code
_entity_poly.pdbx_strand_id
1 'polypeptide(L)' 'MKTLTVDAHKRIRIPDAKPRQTFAYENEGNGRLVLTVVRAETQEPFPPGSLKKYITPERDAEMLELLKGCSLEIPDEKAV' A
#
# COMPACT_ATOMS: atom_id res chain seq x y z
N MET A 1 4.76 18.96 -22.63
CA MET A 1 4.68 19.73 -21.37
C MET A 1 3.22 19.74 -20.94
N LYS A 2 2.88 19.14 -19.79
CA LYS A 2 1.50 19.14 -19.24
C LYS A 2 1.39 20.25 -18.20
N THR A 3 0.33 21.03 -18.26
CA THR A 3 0.02 22.07 -17.26
C THR A 3 -0.86 21.47 -16.17
N LEU A 4 -0.57 21.80 -14.92
CA LEU A 4 -1.42 21.46 -13.78
C LEU A 4 -2.13 22.72 -13.31
N THR A 5 -3.43 22.60 -13.05
CA THR A 5 -4.24 23.69 -12.50
C THR A 5 -4.51 23.41 -11.04
N VAL A 6 -4.37 24.44 -10.22
CA VAL A 6 -4.68 24.39 -8.79
C VAL A 6 -6.21 24.46 -8.63
N ASP A 7 -6.78 23.55 -7.85
CA ASP A 7 -8.22 23.57 -7.56
C ASP A 7 -8.58 24.65 -6.51
N ALA A 8 -9.88 24.83 -6.25
CA ALA A 8 -10.38 25.79 -5.26
C ALA A 8 -9.85 25.54 -3.83
N HIS A 9 -9.30 24.35 -3.56
CA HIS A 9 -8.78 23.94 -2.27
C HIS A 9 -7.24 23.97 -2.23
N LYS A 10 -6.60 24.63 -3.20
CA LYS A 10 -5.14 24.75 -3.31
C LYS A 10 -4.44 23.41 -3.54
N ARG A 11 -5.10 22.45 -4.19
CA ARG A 11 -4.55 21.13 -4.51
C ARG A 11 -4.20 21.03 -5.99
N ILE A 12 -3.13 20.28 -6.27
CA ILE A 12 -2.78 19.86 -7.64
C ILE A 12 -2.98 18.35 -7.76
N ARG A 13 -3.45 17.89 -8.92
CA ARG A 13 -3.57 16.46 -9.24
C ARG A 13 -2.43 16.07 -10.15
N ILE A 14 -1.54 15.22 -9.65
CA ILE A 14 -0.42 14.68 -10.44
C ILE A 14 -0.90 13.37 -11.08
N PRO A 15 -1.05 13.30 -12.41
CA PRO A 15 -1.69 12.16 -13.08
C PRO A 15 -0.92 10.85 -12.90
N ASP A 16 0.40 10.93 -12.77
CA ASP A 16 1.28 9.75 -12.71
C ASP A 16 1.64 9.35 -11.25
N ALA A 17 1.08 10.03 -10.25
CA ALA A 17 1.35 9.72 -8.84
C ALA A 17 0.58 8.47 -8.39
N LYS A 18 1.25 7.62 -7.59
CA LYS A 18 0.67 6.42 -7.01
C LYS A 18 -0.07 6.73 -5.69
N PRO A 19 -1.07 5.91 -5.30
CA PRO A 19 -1.66 6.02 -3.97
C PRO A 19 -0.62 5.96 -2.86
N ARG A 20 -0.78 6.81 -1.83
CA ARG A 20 0.13 6.91 -0.66
C ARG A 20 1.56 7.33 -1.01
N GLN A 21 1.81 7.84 -2.21
CA GLN A 21 3.09 8.42 -2.59
C GLN A 21 3.25 9.81 -1.96
N THR A 22 4.37 10.03 -1.30
CA THR A 22 4.70 11.29 -0.63
C THR A 22 5.74 12.05 -1.44
N PHE A 23 5.58 13.37 -1.51
CA PHE A 23 6.55 14.28 -2.12
C PHE A 23 6.99 15.31 -1.09
N ALA A 24 8.29 15.53 -0.98
CA ALA A 24 8.85 16.70 -0.32
C ALA A 24 8.65 17.91 -1.23
N TYR A 25 8.28 19.04 -0.64
CA TYR A 25 7.97 20.27 -1.36
C TYR A 25 8.98 21.35 -0.99
N GLU A 26 9.59 21.95 -2.01
CA GLU A 26 10.49 23.09 -1.88
C GLU A 26 10.06 24.20 -2.83
N ASN A 27 10.04 25.43 -2.33
CA ASN A 27 9.80 26.63 -3.14
C ASN A 27 11.10 27.43 -3.23
N GLU A 28 11.68 27.51 -4.43
CA GLU A 28 12.95 28.21 -4.66
C GLU A 28 12.78 29.75 -4.74
N GLY A 29 11.55 30.28 -4.66
CA GLY A 29 11.27 31.73 -4.65
C GLY A 29 11.37 32.42 -6.02
N ASN A 30 11.93 31.75 -7.03
CA ASN A 30 12.00 32.20 -8.43
C ASN A 30 10.76 31.78 -9.26
N GLY A 31 9.67 31.39 -8.60
CA GLY A 31 8.48 30.82 -9.25
C GLY A 31 8.60 29.32 -9.57
N ARG A 32 9.71 28.67 -9.20
CA ARG A 32 9.90 27.23 -9.33
C ARG A 32 9.52 26.52 -8.04
N LEU A 33 8.69 25.49 -8.20
CA LEU A 33 8.33 24.55 -7.16
C LEU A 33 8.99 23.22 -7.50
N VAL A 34 9.73 22.66 -6.53
CA VAL A 34 10.39 21.36 -6.67
C VAL A 34 9.65 20.35 -5.80
N LEU A 35 9.30 19.23 -6.42
CA LEU A 35 8.67 18.08 -5.75
C LEU A 35 9.62 16.90 -5.84
N THR A 36 10.12 16.44 -4.69
CA THR A 36 11.04 15.30 -4.61
C THR A 36 10.29 14.10 -4.04
N VAL A 37 10.32 12.96 -4.72
CA VAL A 37 9.65 11.75 -4.24
C VAL A 37 10.32 11.30 -2.93
N VAL A 38 9.56 11.26 -1.86
CA VAL A 38 9.98 10.65 -0.60
C VAL A 38 9.65 9.17 -0.72
N ARG A 39 10.69 8.34 -0.87
CA ARG A 39 10.52 6.89 -0.74
C ARG A 39 10.10 6.63 0.69
N ALA A 40 8.94 6.00 0.87
CA ALA A 40 8.58 5.47 2.18
C ALA A 40 9.73 4.59 2.64
N GLU A 41 10.22 4.82 3.85
CA GLU A 41 11.18 3.92 4.47
C GLU A 41 10.49 2.56 4.54
N THR A 42 10.96 1.62 3.71
CA THR A 42 10.55 0.24 3.83
C THR A 42 10.94 -0.18 5.24
N GLN A 43 9.96 -0.46 6.10
CA GLN A 43 10.27 -1.00 7.42
C GLN A 43 11.21 -2.18 7.25
N GLU A 44 12.24 -2.24 8.08
CA GLU A 44 13.18 -3.35 8.03
C GLU A 44 12.38 -4.66 8.12
N PRO A 45 12.66 -5.63 7.22
CA PRO A 45 11.99 -6.90 7.28
C PRO A 45 12.23 -7.54 8.65
N PHE A 46 11.21 -8.23 9.17
CA PHE A 46 11.35 -8.98 10.41
C PHE A 46 12.57 -9.91 10.33
N PRO A 47 13.38 -10.00 11.41
CA PRO A 47 14.53 -10.89 11.43
C PRO A 47 14.10 -12.34 11.10
N PRO A 48 14.92 -13.10 10.36
CA PRO A 48 14.58 -14.47 10.01
C PRO A 48 14.33 -15.29 11.28
N GLY A 49 13.17 -15.94 11.35
CA GLY A 49 12.77 -16.76 12.50
C GLY A 49 12.16 -16.00 13.69
N SER A 50 12.11 -14.66 13.68
CA SER A 50 11.46 -13.87 14.75
C SER A 50 9.98 -14.20 14.95
N LEU A 51 9.32 -14.70 13.90
CA LEU A 51 7.91 -15.09 13.94
C LEU A 51 7.68 -16.52 14.47
N LYS A 52 8.71 -17.36 14.63
CA LYS A 52 8.55 -18.75 15.08
C LYS A 52 7.88 -18.88 16.44
N LYS A 53 8.09 -17.90 17.34
CA LYS A 53 7.45 -17.84 18.66
C LYS A 53 5.92 -17.70 18.62
N TYR A 54 5.37 -17.31 17.47
CA TYR A 54 3.94 -17.19 17.26
C TYR A 54 3.33 -18.42 16.57
N ILE A 55 4.15 -19.40 16.18
CA ILE A 55 3.68 -20.69 15.66
C ILE A 55 3.55 -21.60 16.88
N THR A 56 2.36 -21.62 17.47
CA THR A 56 2.04 -22.51 18.60
C THR A 56 0.85 -23.39 18.24
N PRO A 57 0.76 -24.62 18.79
CA PRO A 57 -0.35 -25.53 18.49
C PRO A 57 -1.72 -24.91 18.75
N GLU A 58 -1.84 -24.06 19.78
CA GLU A 58 -3.08 -23.38 20.14
C GLU A 58 -3.50 -22.37 19.06
N ARG A 59 -2.55 -21.55 18.59
CA ARG A 59 -2.80 -20.55 17.55
C ARG A 59 -3.07 -21.20 16.20
N ASP A 60 -2.40 -22.30 15.89
CA ASP A 60 -2.65 -23.06 14.66
C ASP A 60 -4.07 -23.66 14.67
N ALA A 61 -4.54 -24.15 15.81
CA ALA A 61 -5.92 -24.62 15.96
C ALA A 61 -6.95 -23.50 15.75
N GLU A 62 -6.76 -22.33 16.37
CA GLU A 62 -7.62 -21.15 16.18
C GLU A 62 -7.66 -20.72 14.70
N MET A 63 -6.50 -20.69 14.03
CA MET A 63 -6.41 -20.33 12.61
C MET A 63 -7.11 -21.36 11.72
N LEU A 64 -7.03 -22.65 12.04
CA LEU A 64 -7.74 -23.72 11.31
C LEU A 64 -9.25 -23.63 11.49
N GLU A 65 -9.74 -23.24 12.68
CA GLU A 65 -11.17 -23.00 12.89
C GLU A 65 -11.70 -21.83 12.08
N LEU A 66 -10.95 -20.72 12.01
CA LEU A 66 -11.30 -19.58 11.16
C LEU A 66 -11.33 -19.97 9.67
N LEU A 67 -10.38 -20.80 9.23
CA LEU A 67 -10.28 -21.25 7.84
C LEU A 67 -11.48 -22.11 7.41
N LYS A 68 -12.05 -22.93 8.32
CA LYS A 68 -13.24 -23.76 8.03
C LYS A 68 -14.45 -22.93 7.61
N GLY A 69 -14.53 -21.67 8.03
CA GLY A 69 -15.60 -20.74 7.64
C GLY A 69 -15.41 -20.15 6.23
N CYS A 70 -14.21 -20.20 5.66
CA CYS A 70 -13.91 -19.70 4.32
C CYS A 70 -14.13 -20.79 3.26
N SER A 71 -15.39 -21.17 3.03
CA SER A 71 -15.74 -21.90 1.81
C SER A 71 -15.77 -20.90 0.65
N LEU A 72 -14.74 -20.92 -0.18
CA LEU A 72 -14.85 -20.42 -1.55
C LEU A 72 -15.58 -21.52 -2.33
N GLU A 73 -16.91 -21.41 -2.40
CA GLU A 73 -17.68 -22.15 -3.39
C GLU A 73 -17.21 -21.67 -4.77
N ILE A 74 -16.24 -22.34 -5.35
CA ILE A 74 -15.87 -22.15 -6.75
C ILE A 74 -16.96 -22.88 -7.52
N PRO A 75 -17.83 -22.18 -8.28
CA PRO A 75 -18.81 -22.86 -9.10
C PRO A 75 -18.07 -23.79 -10.06
N ASP A 76 -18.47 -25.06 -10.10
CA ASP A 76 -17.96 -26.01 -11.08
C ASP A 76 -18.26 -25.47 -12.49
N GLU A 77 -17.24 -24.93 -13.17
CA GLU A 77 -17.30 -24.66 -14.60
C GLU A 77 -17.35 -25.99 -15.36
N LYS A 78 -18.52 -26.61 -15.39
CA LYS A 78 -18.88 -27.61 -16.41
C LYS A 78 -20.34 -27.48 -16.80
N ALA A 79 -20.58 -26.77 -17.90
CA ALA A 79 -21.32 -27.36 -19.02
C ALA A 79 -21.03 -26.57 -20.29
N VAL A 80 -20.30 -27.23 -21.19
CA VAL A 80 -20.26 -26.98 -22.64
C VAL A 80 -21.67 -27.05 -23.22
#